data_AF-A0A8X6TMC7-F1
#
_entry.id   AF-A0A8X6TMC7-F1
#
_cell.length_a   1.000
_cell.length_b   1.000
_cell.length_c   1.000
_cell.angle_alpha   90.00
_cell.angle_beta   90.00
_cell.angle_gamma   90.00
#
_symmetry.space_group_name_H-M   'P 1'
#
loop_
_entity.id
_entity.type
_entity.pdbx_description
1 polymer ?
#
loop_
_entity_poly.entity_id
_entity_poly.type
_entity_poly.pdbx_seq_one_letter_code
_entity_poly.pdbx_strand_id
1 'polypeptide(L)'
;MQKDLRRSFRSKYLGSLVQRPKLLKWSTIYVGDVVLIGNGNQKRINWPLGRVIEIIPGKKGTIRFVRLRTADGETLRPNQRLFLLEITCQMAEDVEVKMQREQVVPVTEESHTRIIIPADPVS
;
A
#
# COMPACT_ATOMS: atom_id res chain seq x y z
N MET A 1 14.49 -40.00 -28.70
CA MET A 1 15.73 -39.39 -28.18
C MET A 1 15.76 -37.85 -28.26
N GLN A 2 15.82 -37.20 -29.43
CA GLN A 2 15.91 -35.71 -29.46
C GLN A 2 14.64 -34.99 -28.97
N LYS A 3 13.45 -35.56 -29.20
CA LYS A 3 12.17 -35.00 -28.70
C LYS A 3 12.09 -34.99 -27.18
N ASP A 4 12.68 -35.99 -26.53
CA ASP A 4 12.64 -36.18 -25.07
C ASP A 4 13.53 -35.15 -24.35
N LEU A 5 14.69 -34.83 -24.94
CA LEU A 5 15.57 -33.77 -24.43
C LEU A 5 14.90 -32.39 -24.54
N ARG A 6 14.28 -32.07 -25.69
CA ARG A 6 13.56 -30.80 -25.86
C ARG A 6 12.41 -30.65 -24.88
N ARG A 7 11.65 -31.72 -24.62
CA ARG A 7 10.53 -31.73 -23.69
C ARG A 7 11.00 -31.55 -22.24
N SER A 8 12.03 -32.29 -21.83
CA SER A 8 12.58 -32.20 -20.47
C SER A 8 13.27 -30.86 -20.21
N PHE A 9 14.01 -30.32 -21.19
CA PHE A 9 14.66 -29.02 -21.08
C PHE A 9 13.62 -27.90 -20.99
N ARG A 10 12.58 -27.89 -21.85
CA ARG A 10 11.48 -26.92 -21.72
C ARG A 10 10.82 -26.98 -20.36
N SER A 11 10.51 -28.17 -19.86
CA SER A 11 9.79 -28.30 -18.58
C SER A 11 10.65 -27.90 -17.38
N LYS A 12 11.92 -28.30 -17.35
CA LYS A 12 12.82 -28.02 -16.21
C LYS A 12 13.30 -26.57 -16.23
N TYR A 13 13.74 -26.07 -17.38
CA TYR A 13 14.34 -24.75 -17.50
C TYR A 13 13.31 -23.62 -17.55
N LEU A 14 12.22 -23.76 -18.32
CA LEU A 14 11.18 -22.70 -18.33
C LEU A 14 10.44 -22.65 -17.00
N GLY A 15 10.22 -23.81 -16.36
CA GLY A 15 9.59 -23.87 -15.04
C GLY A 15 10.37 -23.13 -13.96
N SER A 16 11.70 -23.21 -13.98
CA SER A 16 12.57 -22.45 -13.07
C SER A 16 12.68 -20.96 -13.40
N LEU A 17 12.45 -20.58 -14.66
CA LEU A 17 12.51 -19.18 -15.11
C LEU A 17 11.22 -18.40 -14.85
N VAL A 18 10.09 -19.08 -14.62
CA VAL A 18 8.85 -18.37 -14.28
C VAL A 18 8.94 -17.87 -12.84
N GLN A 19 9.55 -16.71 -12.66
CA GLN A 19 9.31 -15.88 -11.49
C GLN A 19 7.85 -15.39 -11.57
N ARG A 20 6.92 -16.17 -11.03
CA ARG A 20 5.60 -15.66 -10.70
C ARG A 20 5.78 -14.93 -9.37
N PRO A 21 5.85 -13.59 -9.34
CA PRO A 21 5.57 -12.93 -8.08
C PRO A 21 4.21 -13.46 -7.64
N LYS A 22 4.12 -14.00 -6.41
CA LYS A 22 2.83 -14.22 -5.78
C LYS A 22 2.14 -12.88 -5.94
N LEU A 23 1.10 -12.80 -6.78
CA LEU A 23 0.32 -11.58 -6.98
C LEU A 23 0.05 -11.06 -5.58
N LEU A 24 0.78 -10.03 -5.17
CA LEU A 24 0.70 -9.49 -3.83
C LEU A 24 -0.75 -9.09 -3.73
N LYS A 25 -1.48 -9.81 -2.86
CA LYS A 25 -2.91 -9.66 -2.70
C LYS A 25 -3.12 -8.21 -2.30
N TRP A 26 -3.57 -7.40 -3.28
CA TRP A 26 -3.83 -5.98 -3.11
C TRP A 26 -2.59 -5.22 -2.61
N SER A 27 -1.48 -5.24 -3.35
CA SER A 27 -0.44 -4.21 -3.17
C SER A 27 -1.11 -2.84 -3.13
N THR A 28 -1.00 -2.17 -1.98
CA THR A 28 -1.51 -0.82 -1.80
C THR A 28 -0.78 0.09 -2.78
N ILE A 29 -1.55 0.83 -3.56
CA ILE A 29 -1.01 1.84 -4.49
C ILE A 29 -0.77 3.11 -3.69
N TYR A 30 0.39 3.73 -3.86
CA TYR A 30 0.75 5.02 -3.28
C TYR A 30 0.94 6.09 -4.36
N VAL A 31 0.91 7.35 -3.93
CA VAL A 31 1.22 8.47 -4.83
C VAL A 31 2.69 8.40 -5.22
N GLY A 32 2.96 8.54 -6.51
CA GLY A 32 4.31 8.44 -7.06
C GLY A 32 4.61 7.11 -7.75
N ASP A 33 3.85 6.05 -7.46
CA ASP A 33 4.07 4.71 -8.01
C ASP A 33 3.85 4.65 -9.52
N VAL A 34 4.60 3.76 -10.17
CA VAL A 34 4.47 3.46 -11.60
C VAL A 34 3.60 2.23 -11.80
N VAL A 35 2.52 2.41 -12.58
CA VAL A 35 1.49 1.39 -12.81
C VAL A 35 1.18 1.21 -14.29
N LEU A 36 0.92 -0.04 -14.69
CA LEU A 36 0.36 -0.39 -16.00
C LEU A 36 -1.16 -0.20 -15.97
N ILE A 37 -1.72 0.45 -16.98
CA ILE A 37 -3.14 0.78 -17.05
C ILE A 37 -3.88 -0.20 -17.97
N GLY A 38 -4.72 -1.04 -17.38
CA GLY A 38 -5.56 -1.99 -18.10
C GLY A 38 -6.60 -1.30 -18.99
N ASN A 39 -6.51 -1.52 -20.30
CA ASN A 39 -7.54 -1.14 -21.26
C ASN A 39 -8.11 -2.38 -21.95
N GLY A 40 -9.43 -2.59 -21.86
CA GLY A 40 -10.10 -3.73 -22.49
C GLY A 40 -10.07 -3.70 -24.02
N ASN A 41 -9.90 -2.52 -24.61
CA ASN A 41 -9.90 -2.33 -26.06
C ASN A 41 -8.54 -2.58 -26.72
N GLN A 42 -7.49 -2.83 -25.93
CA GLN A 42 -6.12 -2.98 -26.41
C GLN A 42 -5.49 -4.26 -25.89
N LYS A 43 -4.61 -4.86 -26.69
CA LYS A 43 -3.77 -5.98 -26.25
C LYS A 43 -2.94 -5.54 -25.05
N ARG A 44 -2.65 -6.47 -24.13
CA ARG A 44 -1.88 -6.18 -22.90
C ARG A 44 -0.53 -5.52 -23.14
N ILE A 45 0.14 -5.87 -24.23
CA ILE A 45 1.43 -5.29 -24.62
C ILE A 45 1.34 -3.79 -24.95
N ASN A 46 0.15 -3.31 -25.31
CA ASN A 46 -0.12 -1.91 -25.62
C ASN A 46 -0.77 -1.17 -24.45
N TRP A 47 -0.84 -1.77 -23.26
CA TRP A 47 -1.39 -1.08 -22.11
C TRP A 47 -0.48 0.09 -21.73
N PRO A 48 -1.03 1.31 -21.63
CA PRO A 48 -0.20 2.48 -21.36
C PRO A 48 0.34 2.43 -19.94
N LEU A 49 1.53 3.00 -19.78
CA LEU A 49 2.15 3.22 -18.49
C LEU A 49 1.65 4.53 -17.90
N GLY A 50 1.46 4.57 -16.58
CA GLY A 50 1.12 5.79 -15.87
C GLY A 50 1.79 5.90 -14.52
N ARG A 51 2.00 7.15 -14.08
CA ARG A 51 2.43 7.46 -12.72
C ARG A 51 1.24 7.93 -11.89
N VAL A 52 1.14 7.45 -10.66
CA VAL A 52 0.07 7.87 -9.74
C VAL A 52 0.31 9.30 -9.26
N ILE A 53 -0.65 10.18 -9.54
CA ILE A 53 -0.64 11.57 -9.08
C ILE A 53 -1.44 11.73 -7.80
N GLU A 54 -2.63 11.11 -7.78
CA GLU A 54 -3.61 11.33 -6.71
C GLU A 54 -4.45 10.06 -6.52
N ILE A 55 -4.80 9.79 -5.27
CA ILE A 55 -5.63 8.65 -4.87
C ILE A 55 -6.95 9.20 -4.34
N ILE A 56 -8.05 8.73 -4.90
CA ILE A 56 -9.40 9.12 -4.48
C ILE A 56 -10.00 7.99 -3.63
N PRO A 57 -10.05 8.13 -2.30
CA PRO A 57 -10.63 7.14 -1.42
C PRO A 57 -12.16 7.15 -1.51
N GLY A 58 -12.78 5.99 -1.28
CA GLY A 58 -14.21 5.85 -1.09
C GLY A 58 -14.64 6.05 0.37
N LYS A 59 -15.95 5.88 0.63
CA LYS A 59 -16.59 6.05 1.95
C LYS A 59 -15.95 5.27 3.11
N LYS A 60 -15.25 4.16 2.83
CA LYS A 60 -14.60 3.30 3.83
C LYS A 60 -13.06 3.38 3.80
N GLY A 61 -12.48 4.44 3.21
CA GLY A 61 -11.03 4.58 3.08
C GLY A 61 -10.38 3.66 2.04
N THR A 62 -11.16 2.79 1.37
CA THR A 62 -10.68 1.96 0.27
C THR A 62 -10.48 2.80 -0.98
N ILE A 63 -9.34 2.63 -1.65
CA ILE A 63 -9.05 3.28 -2.94
C ILE A 63 -10.13 2.86 -3.96
N ARG A 64 -10.87 3.82 -4.52
CA ARG A 64 -11.81 3.56 -5.62
C ARG A 64 -11.22 3.96 -6.95
N PHE A 65 -10.77 5.21 -7.06
CA PHE A 65 -10.21 5.77 -8.26
C PHE A 65 -8.82 6.31 -8.00
N VAL A 66 -8.01 6.29 -9.05
CA VAL A 66 -6.65 6.81 -9.03
C VAL A 66 -6.49 7.69 -10.27
N ARG A 67 -5.91 8.87 -10.06
CA ARG A 67 -5.58 9.82 -11.10
C ARG A 67 -4.14 9.59 -11.52
N LEU A 68 -3.94 9.38 -12.80
CA LEU A 68 -2.69 8.89 -13.38
C LEU A 68 -2.18 9.88 -14.42
N ARG A 69 -0.87 10.10 -14.45
CA ARG A 69 -0.21 10.80 -15.55
C ARG A 69 0.33 9.79 -16.54
N THR A 70 -0.20 9.81 -17.75
CA THR A 70 0.26 9.04 -18.91
C THR A 70 0.91 9.99 -19.91
N ALA A 71 1.60 9.46 -20.92
CA ALA A 71 2.15 10.27 -22.02
C ALA A 71 1.08 11.11 -22.72
N ASP A 72 -0.13 10.54 -22.86
CA ASP A 72 -1.28 11.18 -23.51
C ASP A 72 -2.01 12.19 -22.61
N GLY A 73 -1.59 12.35 -21.35
CA GLY A 73 -2.20 13.26 -20.38
C GLY A 73 -2.69 12.57 -19.11
N GLU A 74 -3.61 13.23 -18.41
CA GLU A 74 -4.17 12.72 -17.16
C GLU A 74 -5.37 11.81 -17.41
N THR A 75 -5.40 10.66 -16.74
CA THR A 75 -6.52 9.72 -16.83
C THR A 75 -6.97 9.25 -15.46
N LEU A 76 -8.29 9.13 -15.28
CA LEU A 76 -8.89 8.55 -14.08
C LEU A 76 -9.22 7.09 -14.32
N ARG A 77 -8.73 6.20 -13.46
CA ARG A 77 -8.97 4.76 -13.57
C ARG A 77 -9.30 4.13 -12.22
N PRO A 78 -10.18 3.12 -12.19
CA PRO A 78 -10.43 2.37 -10.97
C PRO A 78 -9.21 1.52 -10.61
N ASN A 79 -9.00 1.30 -9.31
CA ASN A 79 -7.85 0.53 -8.81
C ASN A 79 -7.73 -0.88 -9.42
N GLN A 80 -8.86 -1.53 -9.71
CA GLN A 80 -8.91 -2.87 -10.31
C GLN A 80 -8.28 -2.98 -11.70
N ARG A 81 -8.09 -1.85 -12.38
CA ARG A 81 -7.44 -1.81 -13.71
C ARG A 81 -5.99 -1.37 -13.64
N LEU A 82 -5.39 -1.31 -12.46
CA LEU A 82 -4.01 -0.87 -12.28
C LEU A 82 -3.15 -2.04 -11.82
N PHE A 83 -1.97 -2.16 -12.43
CA PHE A 83 -1.00 -3.21 -12.13
C PHE A 83 0.32 -2.54 -11.77
N LEU A 84 0.75 -2.66 -10.52
CA LEU A 84 2.05 -2.10 -10.11
C LEU A 84 3.19 -2.81 -10.86
N LEU A 85 4.17 -2.02 -11.29
CA LEU A 85 5.40 -2.55 -11.88
C LEU A 85 6.56 -2.58 -10.89
N GLU A 86 6.60 -1.63 -9.97
CA GLU A 86 7.65 -1.52 -8.99
C GLU A 86 7.32 -2.39 -7.79
N ILE A 87 8.24 -3.29 -7.44
CA ILE A 87 8.31 -3.88 -6.12
C ILE A 87 9.21 -2.93 -5.35
N THR A 88 8.66 -2.08 -4.49
CA THR A 88 9.49 -1.45 -3.47
C THR A 88 10.05 -2.62 -2.66
N CYS A 89 11.33 -2.93 -2.87
CA CYS A 89 12.08 -3.77 -1.95
C CYS A 89 12.24 -2.91 -0.70
N GLN A 90 11.18 -2.83 0.10
CA GLN A 90 11.31 -2.44 1.48
C GLN A 90 12.23 -3.51 2.05
N MET A 91 13.49 -3.15 2.30
CA MET A 91 14.25 -3.83 3.32
C MET A 91 13.32 -3.79 4.53
N ALA A 92 12.78 -4.94 4.90
CA ALA A 92 11.84 -5.06 5.99
C ALA A 92 12.63 -4.74 7.26
N GLU A 93 12.69 -3.46 7.62
CA GLU A 93 12.84 -3.08 9.00
C GLU A 93 11.44 -3.26 9.59
N ASP A 94 11.29 -4.31 10.40
CA ASP A 94 10.16 -4.52 11.29
C ASP A 94 10.06 -3.33 12.27
N VAL A 95 9.53 -2.21 11.82
CA VAL A 95 9.21 -1.08 12.68
C VAL A 95 7.75 -1.23 13.09
N GLU A 96 7.59 -1.95 14.19
CA GLU A 96 6.38 -1.97 14.98
C GLU A 96 6.03 -0.54 15.42
N VAL A 97 5.16 0.12 14.64
CA VAL A 97 4.58 1.40 15.01
C VAL A 97 3.57 1.13 16.13
N LYS A 98 4.08 1.14 17.37
CA LYS A 98 3.26 1.42 18.55
C LYS A 98 2.63 2.79 18.32
N MET A 99 1.32 2.77 18.08
CA MET A 99 0.44 3.93 18.03
C MET A 99 0.53 4.68 19.37
N GLN A 100 1.48 5.58 19.52
CA GLN A 100 1.54 6.54 20.62
C GLN A 100 0.53 7.66 20.34
N ARG A 101 -0.72 7.43 20.71
CA ARG A 101 -1.48 8.44 21.46
C ARG A 101 -1.06 8.16 22.92
N GLU A 102 -0.43 9.06 23.67
CA GLU A 102 -0.79 10.45 23.94
C GLU A 102 0.41 11.11 24.64
N GLN A 103 0.78 12.33 24.24
CA GLN A 103 1.70 13.19 24.99
C GLN A 103 0.88 13.97 26.03
N VAL A 104 1.02 13.64 27.31
CA VAL A 104 0.87 14.60 28.42
C VAL A 104 2.00 14.33 29.41
N VAL A 105 2.92 15.29 29.50
CA VAL A 105 4.12 15.33 30.36
C VAL A 105 3.75 15.68 31.82
N PRO A 106 4.67 15.48 32.79
CA PRO A 106 4.37 14.90 34.09
C PRO A 106 4.26 15.93 35.21
N VAL A 107 3.54 15.60 36.29
CA VAL A 107 3.80 16.20 37.61
C VAL A 107 3.72 15.10 38.67
N THR A 108 4.81 15.03 39.41
CA THR A 108 5.15 14.12 40.50
C THR A 108 4.33 14.40 41.77
N GLU A 109 4.29 13.37 42.62
CA GLU A 109 4.04 13.38 44.08
C GLU A 109 2.61 13.06 44.56
N GLU A 110 2.47 11.79 44.97
CA GLU A 110 1.95 11.32 46.27
C GLU A 110 1.41 12.46 47.17
N SER A 111 0.21 12.40 47.75
CA SER A 111 -0.08 11.51 48.87
C SER A 111 -1.43 11.92 49.51
N HIS A 112 -2.21 10.91 49.90
CA HIS A 112 -3.08 10.90 51.09
C HIS A 112 -4.37 11.75 51.16
N THR A 113 -5.47 11.03 50.89
CA THR A 113 -6.72 10.91 51.69
C THR A 113 -7.41 12.14 52.33
N ARG A 114 -8.66 12.32 51.87
CA ARG A 114 -9.95 12.44 52.62
C ARG A 114 -10.21 13.64 53.56
N ILE A 115 -11.17 14.46 53.09
CA ILE A 115 -12.38 15.01 53.75
C ILE A 115 -12.20 16.17 54.77
N ILE A 116 -12.84 17.32 54.49
CA ILE A 116 -13.93 17.99 55.27
C ILE A 116 -14.43 19.23 54.46
N ILE A 117 -15.76 19.43 54.45
CA ILE A 117 -16.56 20.48 53.77
C ILE A 117 -16.61 21.77 54.66
N PRO A 118 -17.29 22.88 54.27
CA PRO A 118 -16.71 24.18 53.91
C PRO A 118 -16.80 25.31 54.97
N ALA A 119 -16.04 26.36 54.69
CA ALA A 119 -16.14 27.80 55.02
C ALA A 119 -17.09 28.33 56.12
N ASP A 120 -16.57 29.26 56.93
CA ASP A 120 -16.90 30.70 56.88
C ASP A 120 -15.76 31.57 57.49
N PRO A 121 -15.49 32.79 56.97
CA PRO A 121 -14.49 33.70 57.55
C PRO A 121 -15.09 34.64 58.61
N VAL A 122 -14.25 34.97 59.59
CA VAL A 122 -14.47 35.95 60.68
C VAL A 122 -14.74 37.36 60.15
N SER A 123 -15.84 37.99 60.59
CA SER A 123 -15.84 39.23 61.41
C SER A 123 -17.22 39.54 61.97
#